data_AF-A0A699W9E8-F1
#
_entry.id   AF-A0A699W9E8-F1
#
_cell.length_a   1.000
_cell.length_b   1.000
_cell.length_c   1.000
_cell.angle_alpha   90.00
_cell.angle_beta   90.00
_cell.angle_gamma   90.00
#
_symmetry.space_group_name_H-M   'P 1'
#
loop_
_entity.id
_entity.type
_entity.pdbx_description
1 polymer ?
#
loop_
_entity_poly.entity_id
_entity_poly.type
_entity_poly.pdbx_seq_one_letter_code
_entity_poly.pdbx_strand_id
1 'polypeptide(L)' 'LERIGDVAYKIDLPEELSKVHNTFYVSNLKKFHADEPLVVPLDGLHFDDKLQFMEESV' A
#
# COMPACT_ATOMS: atom_id res chain seq x y z
N LEU A 1 1.66 -6.15 -10.24
CA LEU A 1 1.76 -4.68 -10.24
C LEU A 1 1.37 -4.13 -11.61
N GLU A 2 0.42 -3.21 -11.61
CA GLU A 2 -0.04 -2.49 -12.79
C GLU A 2 0.39 -1.02 -12.65
N ARG A 3 0.95 -0.41 -13.70
CA ARG A 3 1.37 1.00 -13.63
C ARG A 3 0.18 1.90 -13.95
N ILE A 4 -0.08 2.86 -13.08
CA ILE A 4 -1.13 3.88 -13.23
C ILE A 4 -0.44 5.23 -13.44
N GLY A 5 -0.44 5.74 -14.67
CA GLY A 5 0.31 6.95 -15.02
C GLY A 5 1.83 6.75 -14.96
N ASP A 6 2.58 7.83 -14.74
CA ASP A 6 4.05 7.79 -14.76
C ASP A 6 4.66 7.46 -13.39
N VAL A 7 3.94 7.79 -12.31
CA VAL A 7 4.48 7.81 -10.94
C VAL A 7 3.65 7.03 -9.92
N ALA A 8 2.63 6.30 -10.35
CA ALA A 8 1.82 5.46 -9.47
C ALA A 8 1.69 4.03 -10.00
N TYR A 9 1.46 3.10 -9.06
CA TYR A 9 1.28 1.68 -9.34
C TYR A 9 0.15 1.14 -8.48
N LYS A 10 -0.65 0.26 -9.08
CA LYS A 10 -1.57 -0.60 -8.38
C LYS A 10 -0.86 -1.88 -7.95
N ILE A 11 -0.97 -2.19 -6.66
CA ILE A 11 -0.33 -3.32 -5.98
C ILE A 11 -1.42 -4.28 -5.54
N ASP A 12 -1.26 -5.57 -5.81
CA ASP A 12 -2.18 -6.58 -5.31
C ASP A 12 -1.95 -6.76 -3.82
N LEU A 13 -2.97 -6.43 -3.03
CA LEU A 13 -2.94 -6.53 -1.58
C LEU A 13 -3.72 -7.78 -1.11
N PRO A 14 -3.30 -8.44 -0.01
CA PRO A 14 -4.10 -9.45 0.67
C PRO A 14 -5.48 -8.92 1.08
N GLU A 15 -6.46 -9.81 1.23
CA GLU A 15 -7.86 -9.45 1.57
C GLU A 15 -7.95 -8.75 2.94
N GLU A 16 -7.05 -9.09 3.86
CA GLU A 16 -6.88 -8.47 5.17
C GLU A 16 -6.58 -6.97 5.09
N LEU A 17 -6.02 -6.51 3.96
CA LEU A 17 -5.71 -5.12 3.66
C LEU A 17 -6.74 -4.46 2.74
N SER A 18 -7.94 -5.04 2.57
CA SER A 18 -9.00 -4.52 1.67
C SER A 18 -9.42 -3.07 1.95
N LYS A 19 -9.20 -2.56 3.17
CA LYS A 19 -9.47 -1.16 3.55
C LYS A 19 -8.37 -0.19 3.09
N VAL A 20 -7.22 -0.68 2.66
CA VAL A 20 -6.10 0.13 2.17
C VAL A 20 -6.24 0.35 0.67
N HIS A 21 -6.05 1.59 0.22
CA HIS A 21 -5.97 1.87 -1.21
C HIS A 21 -4.83 1.07 -1.85
N ASN A 22 -5.15 0.36 -2.93
CA ASN A 22 -4.17 -0.47 -3.61
C ASN A 22 -3.31 0.29 -4.63
N THR A 23 -3.58 1.57 -4.87
CA THR A 23 -2.77 2.44 -5.72
C THR A 23 -1.82 3.28 -4.87
N PHE A 24 -0.53 3.22 -5.18
CA PHE A 24 0.53 3.91 -4.46
C PHE A 24 1.40 4.74 -5.41
N TYR A 25 1.72 5.96 -5.00
CA TYR A 25 2.80 6.73 -5.61
C TYR A 25 4.15 6.13 -5.26
N VAL A 26 5.10 6.18 -6.19
CA VAL A 26 6.47 5.68 -5.95
C VAL A 26 7.12 6.37 -4.74
N SER A 27 6.81 7.65 -4.51
CA SER A 27 7.28 8.41 -3.35
C SER A 27 6.79 7.87 -2.00
N ASN A 28 5.66 7.17 -1.98
CA ASN A 28 5.07 6.63 -0.75
C ASN A 28 5.66 5.26 -0.39
N LEU A 29 6.39 4.63 -1.32
CA LEU A 29 7.02 3.33 -1.12
C LEU A 29 8.47 3.50 -0.66
N LYS A 30 8.85 2.80 0.41
CA LYS A 30 10.26 2.66 0.78
C LYS A 30 10.87 1.50 0.00
N LYS A 31 12.01 1.74 -0.66
CA LYS A 31 12.79 0.65 -1.25
C LYS A 31 13.25 -0.28 -0.15
N PHE A 32 12.97 -1.57 -0.33
CA PHE A 32 13.40 -2.62 0.57
C PHE A 32 14.33 -3.55 -0.18
N HIS A 33 15.56 -3.68 0.30
CA HIS A 33 16.56 -4.60 -0.23
C HIS A 33 16.88 -5.59 0.89
N ALA A 34 16.13 -6.68 0.93
CA ALA A 34 16.45 -7.80 1.79
C ALA A 34 16.77 -9.01 0.92
N ASP A 35 17.84 -9.72 1.28
CA ASP A 35 18.26 -10.94 0.59
C ASP A 35 17.26 -12.10 0.82
N GLU A 36 16.43 -11.98 1.87
CA GLU A 36 15.36 -12.91 2.22
C GLU A 36 14.02 -12.18 2.46
N PRO A 37 12.88 -12.81 2.14
CA PRO A 37 11.57 -12.21 2.35
C PRO A 37 11.30 -12.01 3.86
N LEU A 38 11.18 -10.76 4.28
CA LEU A 38 10.77 -10.42 5.63
C LEU A 38 9.24 -10.55 5.75
N VAL A 39 8.80 -11.59 6.46
CA VAL A 39 7.39 -11.81 6.78
C VAL A 39 6.99 -10.82 7.86
N VAL A 40 6.13 -9.86 7.50
CA VAL A 40 5.51 -8.95 8.47
C VAL A 40 4.15 -9.54 8.85
N PRO A 41 3.93 -9.96 10.11
CA PRO A 41 2.65 -10.49 10.55
C PRO A 41 1.58 -9.38 10.54
N LEU A 42 0.40 -9.70 10.01
CA LEU A 42 -0.72 -8.77 9.93
C LEU A 42 -1.59 -8.77 11.20
N ASP A 43 -1.49 -9.80 12.05
CA ASP A 43 -2.35 -10.03 13.22
C ASP A 43 -2.32 -8.92 14.30
N GLY A 44 -1.32 -8.02 14.26
CA GLY A 44 -1.18 -6.88 15.17
C GLY A 44 -1.56 -5.52 14.56
N LEU A 45 -1.97 -5.48 13.29
CA LEU A 45 -2.23 -4.23 12.58
C LEU A 45 -3.67 -3.78 12.81
N HIS A 46 -3.85 -2.65 13.50
CA HIS A 46 -5.15 -2.05 13.72
C HIS A 46 -5.41 -0.94 12.69
N PHE A 47 -6.42 -1.15 11.83
CA PHE A 47 -6.91 -0.11 10.93
C PHE A 47 -7.92 0.77 11.65
N ASP A 48 -7.67 2.07 11.69
CA ASP A 48 -8.66 3.03 12.22
C ASP A 48 -9.71 3.34 11.15
N ASP A 49 -10.91 2.80 11.35
CA ASP A 49 -12.06 2.99 10.45
C ASP A 49 -12.53 4.46 10.37
N LYS A 50 -12.09 5.32 11.29
CA LYS A 50 -12.40 6.75 11.26
C LYS A 50 -11.47 7.54 10.35
N LEU A 51 -10.34 6.98 9.93
CA LEU A 51 -9.45 7.62 8.98
C LEU A 51 -10.11 7.58 7.60
N GLN A 52 -10.51 8.74 7.12
CA GLN A 52 -10.98 8.94 5.75
C GLN A 52 -9.89 9.72 5.02
N PHE A 53 -9.21 9.06 4.08
CA PHE A 53 -8.31 9.75 3.17
C PHE A 53 -9.10 10.13 1.93
N MET A 54 -9.21 11.43 1.67
CA MET A 54 -9.75 11.92 0.40
C MET A 54 -8.57 12.06 -0.57
N GLU A 55 -8.68 11.43 -1.73
CA GLU A 55 -7.71 11.65 -2.80
C GLU A 55 -7.82 13.10 -3.25
N GLU A 56 -6.77 13.89 -3.01
CA GLU A 56 -6.66 15.22 -3.57
C GLU A 56 -6.25 15.07 -5.03
N SER A 57 -7.17 15.38 -5.94
CA SER A 57 -6.87 15.47 -7.36
C SER A 57 -5.91 16.64 -7.59
N VAL A 58 -4.66 16.32 -7.94
CA VAL A 58 -3.59 17.28 -8.28
C VAL A 58 -3.83 17.90 -9.66
#